data_AF-A0A1B7LCK8-F1
#
_entry.id   AF-A0A1B7LCK8-F1
#
_cell.length_a   1.000
_cell.length_b   1.000
_cell.length_c   1.000
_cell.angle_alpha   90.00
_cell.angle_beta   90.00
_cell.angle_gamma   90.00
#
_symmetry.space_group_name_H-M   'P 1'
#
loop_
_entity.id
_entity.type
_entity.pdbx_description
1 polymer ?
#
loop_
_entity_poly.entity_id
_entity_poly.type
_entity_poly.pdbx_seq_one_letter_code
_entity_poly.pdbx_strand_id
1 'polypeptide(L)'
;MTYAEAQELFERLLKLDYHPVAIKFFKSTEEADQYQAEKRAAAKLTFCQFTAASRMANYVLKGSNENILCENCLTTFGYTAPSDEEAKGHFKYVADEEFARQVLATKPRLPLGEMKVFMTAPLAKTPVDPDVVMFVCNPLQAYHILNDYIGAFKVHPLQFNHTVNSAVCGGAVWTYLNHKPNMNTMCSGSYTSGKTEKGEVNVFIPGDQILDVARQLAYRTEVSNGASFPCTGTEWPGLDVCKKCPMVRFKDVE
;
A
#
# COMPACT_ATOMS: atom_id res chain seq x y z
N MET A 1 -9.64 17.72 8.00
CA MET A 1 -8.87 16.50 7.72
C MET A 1 -8.17 16.65 6.40
N THR A 2 -6.94 17.13 6.46
CA THR A 2 -5.94 17.16 5.39
C THR A 2 -5.19 15.82 5.33
N TYR A 3 -4.36 15.61 4.31
CA TYR A 3 -3.49 14.43 4.24
C TYR A 3 -2.46 14.37 5.37
N ALA A 4 -1.95 15.52 5.82
CA ALA A 4 -1.04 15.58 6.97
C ALA A 4 -1.73 15.15 8.28
N GLU A 5 -2.94 15.67 8.53
CA GLU A 5 -3.76 15.27 9.68
C GLU A 5 -4.12 13.78 9.63
N ALA A 6 -4.45 13.25 8.44
CA ALA A 6 -4.76 11.84 8.25
C ALA A 6 -3.55 10.94 8.51
N GLN A 7 -2.37 11.29 7.98
CA GLN A 7 -1.13 10.54 8.24
C GLN A 7 -0.82 10.49 9.74
N GLU A 8 -0.81 11.64 10.42
CA GLU A 8 -0.56 11.71 11.87
C GLU A 8 -1.55 10.83 12.64
N LEU A 9 -2.83 10.89 12.26
CA LEU A 9 -3.87 10.09 12.87
C LEU A 9 -3.63 8.59 12.69
N PHE A 10 -3.32 8.12 11.48
CA PHE A 10 -3.00 6.72 11.23
C PHE A 10 -1.78 6.25 12.00
N GLU A 11 -0.67 7.00 11.93
CA GLU A 11 0.58 6.65 12.61
C GLU A 11 0.39 6.60 14.12
N ARG A 12 -0.29 7.59 14.71
CA ARG A 12 -0.45 7.69 16.16
C ARG A 12 -1.41 6.66 16.72
N LEU A 13 -2.54 6.42 16.06
CA LEU A 13 -3.61 5.54 16.55
C LEU A 13 -3.36 4.07 16.22
N LEU A 14 -2.77 3.78 15.05
CA LEU A 14 -2.44 2.42 14.65
C LEU A 14 -1.00 2.01 15.00
N LYS A 15 -0.19 2.95 15.51
CA LYS A 15 1.25 2.77 15.80
C LYS A 15 2.00 2.22 14.60
N LEU A 16 1.81 2.85 13.44
CA LEU A 16 2.50 2.43 12.22
C LEU A 16 4.00 2.69 12.37
N ASP A 17 4.81 1.72 11.94
CA ASP A 17 6.27 1.87 11.91
C ASP A 17 6.75 2.78 10.75
N TYR A 18 5.88 3.01 9.76
CA TYR A 18 6.22 3.73 8.53
C TYR A 18 5.11 4.66 8.09
N HIS A 19 5.49 5.70 7.33
CA HIS A 19 4.52 6.61 6.72
C HIS A 19 3.66 5.89 5.67
N PRO A 20 2.33 6.11 5.64
CA PRO A 20 1.52 5.77 4.48
C PRO A 20 2.06 6.48 3.23
N VAL A 21 2.13 5.78 2.11
CA VAL A 21 2.73 6.29 0.87
C VAL A 21 1.63 6.68 -0.11
N ALA A 22 1.54 7.97 -0.39
CA ALA A 22 0.80 8.51 -1.52
C ALA A 22 1.49 8.12 -2.84
N ILE A 23 0.72 7.58 -3.78
CA ILE A 23 1.16 7.16 -5.12
C ILE A 23 0.31 7.89 -6.15
N LYS A 24 0.96 8.55 -7.11
CA LYS A 24 0.32 9.20 -8.26
C LYS A 24 0.85 8.62 -9.57
N PHE A 25 -0.04 8.39 -10.54
CA PHE A 25 0.29 8.01 -11.90
C PHE A 25 -0.04 9.16 -12.86
N PHE A 26 0.96 9.66 -13.58
CA PHE A 26 0.80 10.74 -14.55
C PHE A 26 0.78 10.18 -15.97
N LYS A 27 -0.16 10.67 -16.79
CA LYS A 27 -0.27 10.31 -18.22
C LYS A 27 0.58 11.20 -19.13
N SER A 28 1.10 12.31 -18.61
CA SER A 28 1.99 13.21 -19.33
C SER A 28 3.18 13.61 -18.45
N THR A 29 4.32 13.89 -19.07
CA THR A 29 5.51 14.36 -18.34
C THR A 29 5.31 15.81 -17.93
N GLU A 30 4.61 16.57 -18.76
CA GLU A 30 4.29 17.98 -18.57
C GLU A 30 3.45 18.20 -17.30
N GLU A 31 2.48 17.33 -17.01
CA GLU A 31 1.73 17.36 -15.75
C GLU A 31 2.62 16.99 -14.57
N ALA A 32 3.42 15.92 -14.70
CA ALA A 32 4.32 15.48 -13.63
C ALA A 32 5.38 16.54 -13.27
N ASP A 33 5.80 17.37 -14.22
CA ASP A 33 6.79 18.43 -14.04
C ASP A 33 6.28 19.65 -13.26
N GLN A 34 4.96 19.78 -13.10
CA GLN A 34 4.36 20.78 -12.21
C GLN A 34 4.64 20.49 -10.74
N TYR A 35 4.96 19.23 -10.40
CA TYR A 35 5.19 18.79 -9.03
C TYR A 35 6.66 18.44 -8.80
N GLN A 36 7.26 19.01 -7.75
CA GLN A 36 8.67 18.83 -7.45
C GLN A 36 8.93 17.52 -6.68
N ALA A 37 9.98 16.81 -7.06
CA ALA A 37 10.55 15.73 -6.25
C ALA A 37 11.67 16.29 -5.36
N GLU A 38 11.82 15.75 -4.15
CA GLU A 38 12.88 16.15 -3.21
C GLU A 38 14.21 15.48 -3.52
N LYS A 39 14.15 14.27 -4.06
CA LYS A 39 15.31 13.43 -4.39
C LYS A 39 15.11 12.78 -5.76
N ARG A 40 16.22 12.34 -6.36
CA ARG A 40 16.23 11.57 -7.61
C ARG A 40 17.06 10.30 -7.41
N ALA A 41 16.61 9.20 -8.00
CA ALA A 41 17.38 7.97 -8.03
C ALA A 41 18.64 8.14 -8.89
N ALA A 42 19.81 7.83 -8.33
CA ALA A 42 21.09 7.90 -9.05
C ALA A 42 21.33 6.68 -9.98
N ALA A 43 20.58 5.59 -9.76
CA ALA A 43 20.60 4.37 -10.55
C ALA A 43 19.16 3.87 -10.75
N LYS A 44 18.98 2.85 -11.60
CA LYS A 44 17.68 2.17 -11.71
C LYS A 44 17.34 1.47 -10.39
N LEU A 45 16.13 1.70 -9.90
CA LEU A 45 15.59 1.14 -8.67
C LEU A 45 14.32 0.34 -8.97
N THR A 46 13.95 -0.55 -8.07
CA THR A 46 12.62 -1.17 -8.09
C THR A 46 11.57 -0.17 -7.59
N PHE A 47 10.32 -0.29 -8.04
CA PHE A 47 9.22 0.53 -7.48
C PHE A 47 9.07 0.33 -5.96
N CYS A 48 9.38 -0.87 -5.46
CA CYS A 48 9.40 -1.15 -4.02
C CYS A 48 10.44 -0.29 -3.27
N GLN A 49 11.57 0.07 -3.89
CA GLN A 49 12.56 0.97 -3.28
C GLN A 49 12.10 2.43 -3.29
N PHE A 50 11.34 2.87 -4.30
CA PHE A 50 10.73 4.19 -4.32
C PHE A 50 9.73 4.36 -3.16
N THR A 51 8.86 3.36 -2.97
CA THR A 51 7.91 3.36 -1.85
C THR A 51 8.62 3.22 -0.50
N ALA A 52 9.67 2.39 -0.41
CA ALA A 52 10.49 2.28 0.80
C ALA A 52 11.16 3.61 1.18
N ALA A 53 11.75 4.31 0.22
CA ALA A 53 12.37 5.62 0.46
C ALA A 53 11.34 6.67 0.90
N SER A 54 10.11 6.61 0.37
CA SER A 54 9.02 7.49 0.82
C SER A 54 8.60 7.15 2.25
N ARG A 55 8.32 5.88 2.55
CA ARG A 55 7.78 5.47 3.87
C ARG A 55 8.79 5.49 5.02
N MET A 56 10.07 5.25 4.73
CA MET A 56 11.13 5.11 5.75
C MET A 56 12.05 6.33 5.83
N ALA A 57 12.34 6.98 4.69
CA ALA A 57 13.25 8.13 4.63
C ALA A 57 12.53 9.47 4.38
N ASN A 58 11.20 9.45 4.36
CA ASN A 58 10.34 10.63 4.29
C ASN A 58 10.58 11.53 3.05
N TYR A 59 10.96 10.91 1.92
CA TYR A 59 11.27 11.59 0.66
C TYR A 59 10.13 11.58 -0.34
N VAL A 60 9.95 12.70 -1.06
CA VAL A 60 9.13 12.75 -2.30
C VAL A 60 10.00 12.42 -3.51
N LEU A 61 9.56 11.46 -4.32
CA LEU A 61 10.31 10.93 -5.46
C LEU A 61 9.42 10.84 -6.71
N LYS A 62 10.04 11.03 -7.88
CA LYS A 62 9.45 10.69 -9.20
C LYS A 62 10.26 9.58 -9.86
N GLY A 63 9.60 8.78 -10.68
CA GLY A 63 10.26 7.79 -11.54
C GLY A 63 9.48 7.53 -12.83
N SER A 64 10.19 7.03 -13.84
CA SER A 64 9.64 6.62 -15.14
C SER A 64 10.15 5.24 -15.55
N ASN A 65 9.85 4.82 -16.78
CA ASN A 65 10.42 3.60 -17.39
C ASN A 65 11.96 3.58 -17.40
N GLU A 66 12.61 4.73 -17.44
CA GLU A 66 14.07 4.85 -17.42
C GLU A 66 14.66 4.55 -16.04
N ASN A 67 13.87 4.70 -14.97
CA ASN A 67 14.33 4.54 -13.59
C ASN A 67 13.94 3.19 -12.99
N ILE A 68 13.01 2.45 -13.58
CA ILE A 68 12.55 1.16 -13.05
C ILE A 68 13.51 0.03 -13.49
N LEU A 69 13.99 -0.74 -12.52
CA LEU A 69 14.81 -1.93 -12.73
C LEU A 69 13.99 -3.21 -12.93
N CYS A 70 12.81 -3.31 -12.30
CA CYS A 70 12.02 -4.54 -12.29
C CYS A 70 11.15 -4.67 -13.55
N GLU A 71 11.45 -5.64 -14.41
CA GLU A 71 10.69 -5.93 -15.65
C GLU A 71 9.20 -6.12 -15.39
N ASN A 72 8.85 -6.91 -14.37
CA ASN A 72 7.47 -7.12 -13.98
C ASN A 72 6.74 -5.83 -13.57
N CYS A 73 7.47 -4.86 -13.00
CA CYS A 73 6.91 -3.54 -12.72
C CYS A 73 6.72 -2.73 -14.00
N LEU A 74 7.67 -2.79 -14.96
CA LEU A 74 7.53 -2.14 -16.26
C LEU A 74 6.28 -2.64 -16.99
N THR A 75 6.07 -3.95 -16.99
CA THR A 75 4.87 -4.56 -17.59
C THR A 75 3.61 -4.15 -16.83
N THR A 76 3.58 -4.25 -15.50
CA THR A 76 2.43 -3.85 -14.66
C THR A 76 2.04 -2.38 -14.86
N PHE A 77 3.03 -1.50 -15.03
CA PHE A 77 2.82 -0.07 -15.24
C PHE A 77 2.51 0.30 -16.69
N GLY A 78 2.42 -0.69 -17.58
CA GLY A 78 2.11 -0.46 -18.99
C GLY A 78 3.25 0.20 -19.76
N TYR A 79 4.49 0.17 -19.26
CA TYR A 79 5.65 0.69 -20.00
C TYR A 79 6.13 -0.27 -21.08
N THR A 80 5.97 -1.57 -20.84
CA THR A 80 6.35 -2.64 -21.77
C THR A 80 5.20 -3.62 -21.93
N ALA A 81 5.11 -4.22 -23.12
CA ALA A 81 4.23 -5.37 -23.32
C ALA A 81 4.84 -6.60 -22.61
N PRO A 82 4.01 -7.55 -22.13
CA PRO A 82 4.53 -8.81 -21.62
C PRO A 82 5.34 -9.54 -22.68
N SER A 83 6.39 -10.22 -22.24
CA SER A 83 7.27 -11.00 -23.11
C SER A 83 7.28 -12.48 -22.70
N ASP A 84 7.64 -13.37 -23.62
CA ASP A 84 7.89 -14.78 -23.30
C ASP A 84 9.04 -14.94 -22.30
N GLU A 85 10.02 -14.04 -22.32
CA GLU A 85 11.14 -14.07 -21.38
C GLU A 85 10.70 -13.74 -19.95
N GLU A 86 9.84 -12.72 -19.82
CA GLU A 86 9.19 -12.43 -18.55
C GLU A 86 8.37 -13.64 -18.07
N ALA A 87 7.59 -14.28 -18.97
CA ALA A 87 6.79 -15.45 -18.62
C ALA A 87 7.67 -16.62 -18.12
N LYS A 88 8.81 -16.90 -18.74
CA LYS A 88 9.77 -17.92 -18.24
C LYS A 88 10.26 -17.57 -16.82
N GLY A 89 10.51 -16.30 -16.53
CA GLY A 89 10.86 -15.85 -15.18
C GLY A 89 9.80 -16.16 -14.11
N HIS A 90 8.54 -16.39 -14.53
CA HIS A 90 7.43 -16.78 -13.66
C HIS A 90 7.30 -18.28 -13.44
N PHE A 91 7.98 -19.12 -14.23
CA PHE A 91 7.87 -20.57 -14.14
C PHE A 91 8.18 -21.11 -12.73
N LYS A 92 9.12 -20.48 -12.02
CA LYS A 92 9.45 -20.81 -10.62
C LYS A 92 8.29 -20.69 -9.62
N TYR A 93 7.18 -20.06 -9.99
CA TYR A 93 5.99 -19.87 -9.16
C TYR A 93 4.81 -20.76 -9.54
N VAL A 94 4.90 -21.48 -10.66
CA VAL A 94 3.78 -22.21 -11.26
C VAL A 94 4.19 -23.62 -11.68
N ALA A 95 3.21 -24.45 -12.01
CA ALA A 95 3.45 -25.85 -12.34
C ALA A 95 4.10 -26.06 -13.73
N ASP A 96 3.78 -25.20 -14.70
CA ASP A 96 4.19 -25.34 -16.11
C ASP A 96 4.32 -23.98 -16.81
N GLU A 97 4.97 -23.97 -17.97
CA GLU A 97 5.22 -22.76 -18.76
C GLU A 97 3.95 -22.15 -19.38
N GLU A 98 2.95 -22.97 -19.71
CA GLU A 98 1.69 -22.47 -20.27
C GLU A 98 0.96 -21.64 -19.21
N PHE A 99 0.85 -22.17 -17.99
CA PHE A 99 0.27 -21.46 -16.88
C PHE A 99 1.09 -20.23 -16.48
N ALA A 100 2.41 -20.23 -16.66
CA ALA A 100 3.25 -19.04 -16.45
C ALA A 100 2.84 -17.87 -17.36
N ARG A 101 2.56 -18.15 -18.65
CA ARG A 101 2.05 -17.17 -19.61
C ARG A 101 0.65 -16.68 -19.23
N GLN A 102 -0.23 -17.60 -18.82
CA GLN A 102 -1.58 -17.25 -18.37
C GLN A 102 -1.54 -16.34 -17.12
N VAL A 103 -0.70 -16.66 -16.14
CA VAL A 103 -0.49 -15.83 -14.93
C VAL A 103 0.02 -14.45 -15.29
N LEU A 104 0.94 -14.34 -16.26
CA LEU A 104 1.40 -13.03 -16.71
C LEU A 104 0.28 -12.22 -17.40
N ALA A 105 -0.60 -12.88 -18.15
CA ALA A 105 -1.72 -12.25 -18.85
C ALA A 105 -2.84 -11.75 -17.92
N THR A 106 -3.06 -12.41 -16.77
CA THR A 106 -4.11 -12.04 -15.81
C THR A 106 -3.69 -10.95 -14.81
N LYS A 107 -2.42 -10.53 -14.83
CA LYS A 107 -1.95 -9.50 -13.90
C LYS A 107 -2.63 -8.15 -14.14
N PRO A 108 -2.89 -7.40 -13.05
CA PRO A 108 -3.29 -6.01 -13.15
C PRO A 108 -2.24 -5.25 -13.96
N ARG A 109 -2.69 -4.51 -14.99
CA ARG A 109 -1.81 -3.77 -15.87
C ARG A 109 -2.46 -2.49 -16.36
N LEU A 110 -1.73 -1.38 -16.28
CA LEU A 110 -2.14 -0.12 -16.91
C LEU A 110 -2.10 -0.25 -18.44
N PRO A 111 -2.97 0.47 -19.18
CA PRO A 111 -2.91 0.47 -20.64
C PRO A 111 -1.52 0.81 -21.17
N LEU A 112 -1.09 0.09 -22.21
CA LEU A 112 0.26 0.18 -22.75
C LEU A 112 0.55 1.62 -23.24
N GLY A 113 1.61 2.22 -22.72
CA GLY A 113 2.09 3.54 -23.10
C GLY A 113 1.32 4.73 -22.52
N GLU A 114 0.24 4.51 -21.77
CA GLU A 114 -0.54 5.61 -21.18
C GLU A 114 0.17 6.30 -20.01
N MET A 115 0.80 5.54 -19.12
CA MET A 115 1.50 6.11 -17.97
C MET A 115 2.93 6.51 -18.36
N LYS A 116 3.37 7.70 -17.93
CA LYS A 116 4.69 8.27 -18.28
C LYS A 116 5.61 8.41 -17.06
N VAL A 117 5.04 8.86 -15.96
CA VAL A 117 5.76 9.14 -14.71
C VAL A 117 4.87 8.70 -13.55
N PHE A 118 5.49 8.17 -12.50
CA PHE A 118 4.84 7.99 -11.21
C PHE A 118 5.52 8.86 -10.16
N MET A 119 4.78 9.24 -9.13
CA MET A 119 5.31 9.87 -7.92
C MET A 119 4.98 9.03 -6.69
N THR A 120 5.93 8.97 -5.76
CA THR A 120 5.72 8.42 -4.42
C THR A 120 6.09 9.47 -3.39
N ALA A 121 5.26 9.62 -2.37
CA ALA A 121 5.48 10.57 -1.27
C ALA A 121 4.93 9.99 0.04
N PRO A 122 5.48 10.37 1.21
CA PRO A 122 4.73 10.30 2.46
C PRO A 122 3.40 11.03 2.28
N LEU A 123 2.30 10.46 2.76
CA LEU A 123 0.95 11.01 2.59
C LEU A 123 0.88 12.48 3.05
N ALA A 124 1.52 12.83 4.17
CA ALA A 124 1.56 14.19 4.70
C ALA A 124 2.28 15.20 3.80
N LYS A 125 3.16 14.74 2.91
CA LYS A 125 4.00 15.58 2.03
C LYS A 125 3.59 15.48 0.56
N THR A 126 2.49 14.78 0.25
CA THR A 126 2.07 14.63 -1.16
C THR A 126 1.73 16.01 -1.74
N PRO A 127 2.38 16.43 -2.85
CA PRO A 127 2.10 17.73 -3.47
C PRO A 127 0.89 17.69 -4.42
N VAL A 128 0.30 16.50 -4.59
CA VAL A 128 -0.77 16.20 -5.54
C VAL A 128 -1.71 15.19 -4.90
N ASP A 129 -3.00 15.24 -5.25
CA ASP A 129 -3.99 14.26 -4.81
C ASP A 129 -3.59 12.86 -5.32
N PRO A 130 -3.27 11.90 -4.43
CA PRO A 130 -2.83 10.58 -4.81
C PRO A 130 -3.95 9.81 -5.51
N ASP A 131 -3.55 8.90 -6.40
CA ASP A 131 -4.48 7.92 -6.96
C ASP A 131 -4.66 6.73 -6.02
N VAL A 132 -3.61 6.38 -5.27
CA VAL A 132 -3.57 5.27 -4.33
C VAL A 132 -2.74 5.65 -3.11
N VAL A 133 -3.16 5.23 -1.92
CA VAL A 133 -2.35 5.27 -0.70
C VAL A 133 -2.01 3.85 -0.28
N MET A 134 -0.71 3.58 -0.14
CA MET A 134 -0.19 2.29 0.27
C MET A 134 0.31 2.33 1.72
N PHE A 135 -0.05 1.31 2.49
CA PHE A 135 0.48 1.03 3.81
C PHE A 135 1.33 -0.22 3.77
N VAL A 136 2.47 -0.20 4.45
CA VAL A 136 3.14 -1.42 4.89
C VAL A 136 2.95 -1.50 6.40
N CYS A 137 2.29 -2.54 6.86
CA CYS A 137 1.84 -2.65 8.23
C CYS A 137 1.69 -4.13 8.63
N ASN A 138 1.55 -4.42 9.92
CA ASN A 138 1.29 -5.79 10.35
C ASN A 138 -0.18 -6.22 10.08
N PRO A 139 -0.50 -7.52 10.07
CA PRO A 139 -1.86 -8.01 9.83
C PRO A 139 -2.93 -7.43 10.75
N LEU A 140 -2.60 -7.11 12.01
CA LEU A 140 -3.56 -6.51 12.93
C LEU A 140 -3.87 -5.07 12.54
N GLN A 141 -2.86 -4.26 12.21
CA GLN A 141 -3.04 -2.91 11.68
C GLN A 141 -3.83 -2.94 10.37
N ALA A 142 -3.51 -3.86 9.46
CA ALA A 142 -4.25 -4.05 8.21
C ALA A 142 -5.73 -4.36 8.48
N TYR A 143 -6.02 -5.24 9.45
CA TYR A 143 -7.39 -5.52 9.88
C TYR A 143 -8.11 -4.24 10.32
N HIS A 144 -7.47 -3.36 11.10
CA HIS A 144 -8.10 -2.09 11.51
C HIS A 144 -8.39 -1.19 10.33
N ILE A 145 -7.40 -0.94 9.46
CA ILE A 145 -7.53 -0.09 8.26
C ILE A 145 -8.68 -0.59 7.37
N LEU A 146 -8.74 -1.89 7.13
CA LEU A 146 -9.76 -2.50 6.26
C LEU A 146 -11.16 -2.49 6.90
N ASN A 147 -11.28 -2.63 8.22
CA ASN A 147 -12.57 -2.48 8.90
C ASN A 147 -13.04 -1.02 8.93
N ASP A 148 -12.13 -0.06 9.08
CA ASP A 148 -12.45 1.37 8.95
C ASP A 148 -12.89 1.69 7.52
N TYR A 149 -12.29 1.07 6.51
CA TYR A 149 -12.80 1.15 5.14
C TYR A 149 -14.23 0.58 5.01
N ILE A 150 -14.48 -0.63 5.53
CA ILE A 150 -15.81 -1.26 5.52
C ILE A 150 -16.85 -0.34 6.17
N GLY A 151 -16.52 0.25 7.33
CA GLY A 151 -17.39 1.15 8.07
C GLY A 151 -17.68 2.44 7.31
N ALA A 152 -16.64 3.08 6.75
CA ALA A 152 -16.76 4.32 6.01
C ALA A 152 -17.66 4.17 4.77
N PHE A 153 -17.47 3.08 4.03
CA PHE A 153 -18.12 2.86 2.73
C PHE A 153 -19.31 1.89 2.77
N LYS A 154 -19.67 1.39 3.96
CA LYS A 154 -20.78 0.45 4.18
C LYS A 154 -20.75 -0.75 3.23
N VAL A 155 -19.57 -1.30 3.03
CA VAL A 155 -19.32 -2.38 2.06
C VAL A 155 -18.81 -3.63 2.75
N HIS A 156 -19.45 -4.76 2.49
CA HIS A 156 -19.02 -6.07 2.97
C HIS A 156 -19.55 -7.16 2.03
N PRO A 157 -18.74 -8.17 1.65
CA PRO A 157 -17.33 -8.38 1.99
C PRO A 157 -16.37 -7.55 1.11
N LEU A 158 -15.12 -7.43 1.54
CA LEU A 158 -14.03 -6.98 0.66
C LEU A 158 -13.48 -8.16 -0.13
N GLN A 159 -13.13 -7.93 -1.40
CA GLN A 159 -12.48 -8.90 -2.27
C GLN A 159 -11.13 -8.33 -2.73
N PHE A 160 -10.07 -9.10 -2.52
CA PHE A 160 -8.71 -8.70 -2.83
C PHE A 160 -8.18 -9.45 -4.04
N ASN A 161 -7.28 -8.81 -4.78
CA ASN A 161 -6.54 -9.42 -5.87
C ASN A 161 -5.12 -9.71 -5.43
N HIS A 162 -4.91 -10.95 -5.00
CA HIS A 162 -3.61 -11.50 -4.62
C HIS A 162 -2.95 -12.20 -5.80
N THR A 163 -1.68 -11.86 -6.05
CA THR A 163 -0.91 -12.36 -7.18
C THR A 163 0.38 -13.02 -6.72
N VAL A 164 0.87 -14.02 -7.47
CA VAL A 164 2.10 -14.79 -7.13
C VAL A 164 3.35 -13.91 -6.96
N ASN A 165 3.39 -12.77 -7.66
CA ASN A 165 4.32 -11.67 -7.43
C ASN A 165 3.61 -10.33 -7.66
N SER A 166 4.29 -9.24 -8.00
CA SER A 166 3.65 -7.92 -8.18
C SER A 166 2.93 -7.36 -6.93
N ALA A 167 3.30 -7.78 -5.72
CA ALA A 167 2.59 -7.39 -4.50
C ALA A 167 2.36 -5.87 -4.36
N VAL A 168 3.39 -5.06 -4.64
CA VAL A 168 3.34 -3.60 -4.54
C VAL A 168 2.85 -2.94 -5.84
N CYS A 169 3.51 -3.17 -6.97
CA CYS A 169 3.14 -2.54 -8.24
C CYS A 169 1.76 -3.01 -8.73
N GLY A 170 1.48 -4.30 -8.67
CA GLY A 170 0.20 -4.89 -9.07
C GLY A 170 -0.92 -4.58 -8.08
N GLY A 171 -0.61 -4.53 -6.78
CA GLY A 171 -1.53 -4.05 -5.76
C GLY A 171 -2.01 -2.62 -6.02
N ALA A 172 -1.05 -1.70 -6.24
CA ALA A 172 -1.35 -0.31 -6.57
C ALA A 172 -2.14 -0.16 -7.88
N VAL A 173 -1.71 -0.84 -8.95
CA VAL A 173 -2.43 -0.78 -10.24
C VAL A 173 -3.83 -1.39 -10.15
N TRP A 174 -4.01 -2.50 -9.45
CA TRP A 174 -5.34 -3.09 -9.28
C TRP A 174 -6.28 -2.15 -8.53
N THR A 175 -5.81 -1.55 -7.43
CA THR A 175 -6.58 -0.57 -6.66
C THR A 175 -6.93 0.65 -7.48
N TYR A 176 -5.98 1.16 -8.27
CA TYR A 176 -6.23 2.28 -9.18
C TYR A 176 -7.29 1.95 -10.23
N LEU A 177 -7.18 0.80 -10.91
CA LEU A 177 -8.09 0.42 -12.00
C LEU A 177 -9.50 0.06 -11.51
N ASN A 178 -9.61 -0.56 -10.34
CA ASN A 178 -10.89 -1.08 -9.82
C ASN A 178 -11.55 -0.13 -8.82
N HIS A 179 -10.84 0.92 -8.38
CA HIS A 179 -11.29 1.87 -7.36
C HIS A 179 -11.77 1.17 -6.08
N LYS A 180 -11.02 0.14 -5.67
CA LYS A 180 -11.33 -0.75 -4.52
C LYS A 180 -10.09 -0.98 -3.66
N PRO A 181 -10.24 -1.19 -2.35
CA PRO A 181 -9.12 -1.47 -1.47
C PRO A 181 -8.55 -2.84 -1.81
N ASN A 182 -7.26 -3.01 -1.59
CA ASN A 182 -6.58 -4.29 -1.81
C ASN A 182 -5.62 -4.61 -0.67
N MET A 183 -5.29 -5.88 -0.50
CA MET A 183 -4.29 -6.35 0.44
C MET A 183 -3.47 -7.48 -0.17
N ASN A 184 -2.14 -7.35 -0.10
CA ASN A 184 -1.21 -8.34 -0.62
C ASN A 184 -0.16 -8.71 0.42
N THR A 185 0.19 -9.99 0.48
CA THR A 185 1.42 -10.43 1.16
C THR A 185 2.65 -10.01 0.37
N MET A 186 3.85 -10.24 0.91
CA MET A 186 5.09 -9.82 0.26
C MET A 186 5.45 -10.73 -0.91
N CYS A 187 5.76 -10.15 -2.08
CA CYS A 187 6.52 -10.82 -3.11
C CYS A 187 8.03 -10.67 -2.87
N SER A 188 8.87 -11.42 -3.60
CA SER A 188 10.34 -11.39 -3.42
C SER A 188 10.94 -9.97 -3.47
N GLY A 189 10.52 -9.17 -4.46
CA GLY A 189 10.97 -7.78 -4.61
C GLY A 189 10.49 -6.89 -3.46
N SER A 190 9.26 -7.08 -3.01
CA SER A 190 8.73 -6.30 -1.89
C SER A 190 9.41 -6.63 -0.57
N TYR A 191 9.70 -7.91 -0.31
CA TYR A 191 10.46 -8.34 0.86
C TYR A 191 11.90 -7.81 0.84
N THR A 192 12.63 -8.07 -0.24
CA THR A 192 14.06 -7.75 -0.31
C THR A 192 14.35 -6.27 -0.58
N SER A 193 13.79 -5.74 -1.67
CA SER A 193 14.06 -4.38 -2.15
C SER A 193 13.15 -3.35 -1.47
N GLY A 194 11.91 -3.73 -1.16
CA GLY A 194 10.96 -2.92 -0.40
C GLY A 194 11.23 -2.85 1.10
N LYS A 195 12.19 -3.63 1.62
CA LYS A 195 12.60 -3.65 3.03
C LYS A 195 11.44 -3.92 3.98
N THR A 196 10.62 -4.91 3.66
CA THR A 196 9.52 -5.31 4.53
C THR A 196 9.90 -6.49 5.40
N GLU A 197 9.38 -6.53 6.60
CA GLU A 197 9.60 -7.62 7.54
C GLU A 197 8.61 -8.78 7.34
N LYS A 198 8.94 -9.96 7.90
CA LYS A 198 8.15 -11.20 7.73
C LYS A 198 6.71 -11.08 8.25
N GLY A 199 6.50 -10.19 9.22
CA GLY A 199 5.21 -9.93 9.85
C GLY A 199 4.41 -8.82 9.19
N GLU A 200 4.81 -8.33 8.01
CA GLU A 200 4.17 -7.20 7.33
C GLU A 200 3.37 -7.63 6.10
N VAL A 201 2.38 -6.82 5.76
CA VAL A 201 1.54 -6.90 4.57
C VAL A 201 1.41 -5.52 3.92
N ASN A 202 1.02 -5.50 2.65
CA ASN A 202 0.72 -4.26 1.91
C ASN A 202 -0.79 -4.07 1.87
N VAL A 203 -1.26 -2.89 2.27
CA VAL A 203 -2.66 -2.47 2.11
C VAL A 203 -2.71 -1.28 1.17
N PHE A 204 -3.71 -1.25 0.28
CA PHE A 204 -3.89 -0.19 -0.71
C PHE A 204 -5.31 0.35 -0.60
N ILE A 205 -5.45 1.67 -0.54
CA ILE A 205 -6.72 2.39 -0.50
C ILE A 205 -6.73 3.38 -1.66
N PRO A 206 -7.84 3.52 -2.42
CA PRO A 206 -7.97 4.61 -3.40
C PRO A 206 -7.72 5.97 -2.76
N GLY A 207 -6.96 6.83 -3.44
CA GLY A 207 -6.43 8.05 -2.84
C GLY A 207 -7.49 9.11 -2.52
N ASP A 208 -8.61 9.12 -3.24
CA ASP A 208 -9.79 9.93 -2.97
C ASP A 208 -10.63 9.41 -1.79
N GLN A 209 -10.45 8.15 -1.39
CA GLN A 209 -11.20 7.50 -0.31
C GLN A 209 -10.45 7.51 1.03
N ILE A 210 -9.15 7.81 1.03
CA ILE A 210 -8.30 7.66 2.23
C ILE A 210 -8.72 8.57 3.39
N LEU A 211 -9.20 9.78 3.10
CA LEU A 211 -9.63 10.72 4.13
C LEU A 211 -10.90 10.24 4.83
N ASP A 212 -11.80 9.53 4.15
CA ASP A 212 -12.98 8.94 4.78
C ASP A 212 -12.62 7.76 5.67
N VAL A 213 -11.62 6.96 5.29
CA VAL A 213 -11.06 5.93 6.18
C VAL A 213 -10.48 6.56 7.45
N ALA A 214 -9.73 7.66 7.31
CA ALA A 214 -9.17 8.37 8.46
C ALA A 214 -10.26 8.98 9.36
N ARG A 215 -11.32 9.55 8.78
CA ARG A 215 -12.50 10.04 9.53
C ARG A 215 -13.21 8.92 10.27
N GLN A 216 -13.37 7.75 9.64
CA GLN A 216 -13.99 6.60 10.28
C GLN A 216 -13.15 6.07 11.44
N LEU A 217 -11.83 5.99 11.28
CA LEU A 217 -10.92 5.66 12.38
C LEU A 217 -11.04 6.66 13.53
N ALA A 218 -11.12 7.96 13.24
CA ALA A 218 -11.30 9.00 14.24
C ALA A 218 -12.61 8.82 15.02
N TYR A 219 -13.73 8.72 14.30
CA TYR A 219 -15.06 8.50 14.87
C TYR A 219 -15.12 7.23 15.72
N ARG A 220 -14.62 6.11 15.18
CA ARG A 220 -14.58 4.84 15.91
C ARG A 220 -13.77 4.95 17.19
N THR A 221 -12.62 5.62 17.13
CA THR A 221 -11.74 5.81 18.29
C THR A 221 -12.42 6.62 19.37
N GLU A 222 -13.14 7.68 19.00
CA GLU A 222 -13.92 8.51 19.94
C GLU A 222 -15.04 7.69 20.60
N VAL A 223 -15.87 7.01 19.81
CA VAL A 223 -16.99 6.20 20.34
C VAL A 223 -16.52 5.02 21.18
N SER A 224 -15.37 4.44 20.82
CA SER A 224 -14.82 3.26 21.49
C SER A 224 -13.86 3.60 22.62
N ASN A 225 -13.61 4.88 22.91
CA ASN A 225 -12.56 5.35 23.83
C ASN A 225 -11.18 4.72 23.54
N GLY A 226 -10.85 4.44 22.28
CA GLY A 226 -9.63 3.74 21.90
C GLY A 226 -9.65 3.22 20.47
N ALA A 227 -8.46 3.10 19.86
CA ALA A 227 -8.30 2.71 18.45
C ALA A 227 -8.32 1.19 18.23
N SER A 228 -8.23 0.37 19.29
CA SER A 228 -8.22 -1.09 19.18
C SER A 228 -9.64 -1.66 18.91
N PHE A 229 -9.80 -2.44 17.85
CA PHE A 229 -11.02 -3.21 17.56
C PHE A 229 -11.24 -4.38 18.54
N PRO A 230 -10.21 -5.21 18.85
CA PRO A 230 -10.37 -6.32 19.79
C PRO A 230 -10.93 -5.91 21.16
N CYS A 231 -10.59 -4.73 21.67
CA CYS A 231 -11.10 -4.21 22.95
C CYS A 231 -11.24 -2.67 22.93
N THR A 232 -12.47 -2.17 23.11
CA THR A 232 -12.77 -0.74 23.28
C THR A 232 -12.19 -0.20 24.58
N GLY A 233 -11.66 1.02 24.59
CA GLY A 233 -11.06 1.65 25.76
C GLY A 233 -9.52 1.59 25.81
N THR A 234 -8.89 0.86 24.88
CA THR A 234 -7.42 0.76 24.79
C THR A 234 -6.88 1.62 23.66
N GLU A 235 -5.83 2.39 23.98
CA GLU A 235 -5.19 3.28 23.00
C GLU A 235 -4.43 2.53 21.90
N TRP A 236 -3.99 1.28 22.15
CA TRP A 236 -3.07 0.57 21.25
C TRP A 236 -3.63 -0.76 20.74
N PRO A 237 -3.78 -0.92 19.41
CA PRO A 237 -4.03 -2.22 18.79
C PRO A 237 -2.96 -3.27 19.15
N GLY A 238 -3.37 -4.37 19.79
CA GLY A 238 -2.51 -5.56 19.96
C GLY A 238 -1.88 -5.76 21.34
N LEU A 239 -2.05 -4.83 22.29
CA LEU A 239 -1.77 -5.07 23.71
C LEU A 239 -2.95 -5.68 24.47
N ASP A 240 -3.92 -6.20 23.75
CA ASP A 240 -5.13 -6.77 24.32
C ASP A 240 -4.82 -8.16 24.88
N VAL A 241 -4.25 -8.23 26.09
CA VAL A 241 -3.92 -9.49 26.80
C VAL A 241 -5.17 -10.30 27.18
N CYS A 242 -6.38 -9.89 26.73
CA CYS A 242 -7.70 -10.50 26.97
C CYS A 242 -8.54 -9.82 28.06
N LYS A 243 -8.80 -8.50 27.96
CA LYS A 243 -9.63 -7.74 28.92
C LYS A 243 -11.14 -8.09 28.92
N LYS A 244 -11.64 -8.85 27.93
CA LYS A 244 -13.02 -9.40 27.95
C LYS A 244 -13.11 -10.78 28.60
N CYS A 245 -11.98 -11.47 28.84
CA CYS A 245 -12.00 -12.69 29.63
C CYS A 245 -12.02 -12.29 31.11
N PRO A 246 -13.03 -12.72 31.89
CA PRO A 246 -13.10 -12.40 33.31
C PRO A 246 -11.90 -12.93 34.11
N MET A 247 -11.13 -13.87 33.56
CA MET A 247 -9.97 -14.50 34.20
C MET A 247 -8.68 -13.67 34.12
N VAL A 248 -8.55 -12.76 33.15
CA VAL A 248 -7.32 -11.97 32.94
C VAL A 248 -7.56 -10.53 33.40
N ARG A 249 -7.63 -10.35 34.72
CA ARG A 249 -7.75 -9.03 35.36
C ARG A 249 -6.48 -8.72 36.14
N PHE A 250 -5.86 -7.59 35.80
CA PHE A 250 -4.73 -7.05 36.55
C PHE A 250 -5.27 -6.00 37.53
N LYS A 251 -4.74 -5.97 38.75
CA LYS A 251 -5.03 -4.95 39.77
C LYS A 251 -3.75 -4.16 40.00
N ASP A 252 -3.89 -2.88 40.35
CA ASP A 252 -2.74 -2.09 40.79
C ASP A 252 -2.13 -2.74 42.04
N VAL A 253 -0.81 -2.68 42.13
CA VAL A 253 -0.09 -3.12 43.33
C VAL A 253 -0.29 -2.03 44.39
N GLU A 254 -0.72 -2.43 45.59
CA GLU A 254 -0.87 -1.53 46.75
C GLU A 254 0.47 -0.91 47.20
#